data_AF-A0A6A0A2J4-F1
#
_entry.id   AF-A0A6A0A2J4-F1
#
_cell.length_a   1.000
_cell.length_b   1.000
_cell.length_c   1.000
_cell.angle_alpha   90.00
_cell.angle_beta   90.00
_cell.angle_gamma   90.00
#
_symmetry.space_group_name_H-M   'P 1'
#
loop_
_entity.id
_entity.type
_entity.pdbx_description
1 polymer ?
#
loop_
_entity_poly.entity_id
_entity_poly.type
_entity_poly.pdbx_seq_one_letter_code
_entity_poly.pdbx_strand_id
1 'polypeptide(L)'
;MGLDRKRLARLSVESYLQQILRHGFFHADPHPGNVAVDAAGGGRLIYYDFGMMGAIAPQVKGGLLDLFYGVYNRDPDKCLDALAT
;
A
#
# COMPACT_ATOMS: atom_id res chain seq x y z
N MET A 1 -24.25 3.93 -8.83
CA MET A 1 -23.52 4.52 -7.68
C MET A 1 -22.49 5.47 -8.25
N GLY A 2 -22.62 6.78 -8.04
CA GLY A 2 -21.75 7.83 -8.63
C GLY A 2 -20.32 7.85 -8.07
N LEU A 3 -19.67 6.69 -7.99
CA LEU A 3 -18.34 6.49 -7.46
C LEU A 3 -17.30 6.72 -8.56
N ASP A 4 -16.33 7.60 -8.30
CA ASP A 4 -15.18 7.76 -9.17
C ASP A 4 -14.19 6.61 -8.95
N ARG A 5 -14.21 5.67 -9.90
CA ARG A 5 -13.33 4.49 -9.90
C ARG A 5 -11.85 4.84 -9.93
N LYS A 6 -11.44 5.93 -10.58
CA LYS A 6 -10.03 6.36 -10.62
C LYS A 6 -9.59 6.85 -9.26
N ARG A 7 -10.44 7.64 -8.59
CA ARG A 7 -10.19 8.09 -7.22
C ARG A 7 -10.12 6.91 -6.25
N LEU A 8 -11.01 5.93 -6.35
CA LEU A 8 -10.99 4.75 -5.49
C LEU A 8 -9.73 3.92 -5.68
N ALA A 9 -9.32 3.66 -6.92
CA ALA A 9 -8.07 2.95 -7.20
C ALA A 9 -6.86 3.67 -6.57
N ARG A 10 -6.81 5.00 -6.69
CA ARG A 10 -5.78 5.82 -6.06
C ARG A 10 -5.79 5.69 -4.53
N LEU A 11 -6.95 5.80 -3.90
CA LEU A 11 -7.09 5.66 -2.45
C LEU A 11 -6.67 4.26 -1.96
N SER A 12 -6.98 3.21 -2.72
CA SER A 12 -6.56 1.85 -2.40
C SER A 12 -5.04 1.71 -2.42
N VAL A 13 -4.39 2.23 -3.47
CA VAL A 13 -2.92 2.21 -3.56
C VAL A 13 -2.29 3.04 -2.43
N GLU A 14 -2.79 4.26 -2.18
CA GLU A 14 -2.28 5.13 -1.12
C GLU A 14 -2.43 4.49 0.27
N SER A 15 -3.55 3.81 0.55
CA SER A 15 -3.75 3.07 1.80
C SER A 15 -2.71 1.96 1.97
N TYR A 16 -2.45 1.18 0.92
CA TYR A 16 -1.44 0.12 0.93
C TYR A 16 -0.02 0.65 1.11
N LEU A 17 0.32 1.75 0.43
CA LEU A 17 1.62 2.39 0.59
C LEU A 17 1.80 2.92 2.02
N GLN A 18 0.76 3.49 2.65
CA GLN A 18 0.86 3.91 4.06
C GLN A 18 1.04 2.72 4.99
N GLN A 19 0.24 1.66 4.82
CA GLN A 19 0.37 0.42 5.57
C GLN A 19 1.83 -0.09 5.54
N ILE A 20 2.38 -0.28 4.34
CA ILE A 20 3.73 -0.81 4.13
C ILE A 20 4.81 0.19 4.59
N LEU A 21 4.84 1.39 4.02
CA LEU A 21 5.96 2.33 4.13
C LEU A 21 5.90 3.19 5.39
N ARG A 22 4.72 3.46 5.93
CA ARG A 22 4.56 4.25 7.16
C ARG A 22 4.43 3.36 8.38
N HIS A 23 3.53 2.38 8.34
CA HIS A 23 3.17 1.59 9.51
C HIS A 23 3.97 0.29 9.65
N GLY A 24 4.51 -0.26 8.56
CA GLY A 24 5.28 -1.51 8.59
C GLY A 24 4.43 -2.76 8.75
N PHE A 25 3.12 -2.68 8.45
CA PHE A 25 2.22 -3.82 8.37
C PHE A 25 1.22 -3.59 7.26
N PHE A 26 0.67 -4.65 6.67
CA PHE A 26 -0.27 -4.53 5.56
C PHE A 26 -1.34 -5.61 5.63
N HIS A 27 -2.52 -5.29 5.13
CA HIS A 27 -3.60 -6.25 4.97
C HIS A 27 -3.25 -7.21 3.85
N ALA A 28 -3.11 -8.50 4.15
CA ALA A 28 -2.61 -9.49 3.19
C ALA A 28 -3.68 -9.97 2.20
N ASP A 29 -4.97 -9.74 2.48
CA ASP A 29 -6.08 -10.22 1.66
C ASP A 29 -7.21 -9.20 1.43
N PRO A 30 -6.96 -8.07 0.72
CA PRO A 30 -7.97 -7.04 0.47
C PRO A 30 -8.94 -7.40 -0.66
N HIS A 31 -9.61 -8.54 -0.56
CA HIS A 31 -10.64 -8.91 -1.53
C HIS A 31 -11.95 -8.16 -1.24
N PRO A 32 -12.90 -8.11 -2.20
CA PRO A 32 -14.17 -7.38 -2.05
C PRO A 32 -15.05 -7.78 -0.85
N GLY A 33 -14.75 -8.90 -0.17
CA GLY A 33 -15.45 -9.31 1.05
C GLY A 33 -14.90 -8.66 2.33
N ASN A 34 -13.63 -8.24 2.32
CA ASN A 34 -12.97 -7.63 3.48
C ASN A 34 -12.79 -6.11 3.34
N VAL A 35 -13.02 -5.56 2.14
CA VAL A 35 -12.92 -4.13 1.86
C VAL A 35 -14.17 -3.63 1.14
N ALA A 36 -14.76 -2.56 1.67
CA ALA A 36 -15.87 -1.86 1.03
C ALA A 36 -15.58 -0.37 0.84
N VAL A 37 -16.43 0.26 0.04
CA VAL A 37 -16.39 1.69 -0.23
C VAL A 37 -17.65 2.34 0.30
N ASP A 38 -17.49 3.31 1.20
CA ASP A 38 -18.57 4.20 1.57
C ASP A 38 -18.83 5.21 0.45
N ALA A 39 -19.98 5.10 -0.19
CA ALA A 39 -20.42 6.03 -1.23
C ALA A 39 -20.87 7.39 -0.68
N ALA A 40 -21.20 7.48 0.62
CA ALA A 40 -21.46 8.75 1.27
C ALA A 40 -20.13 9.49 1.54
N GLY A 41 -20.04 10.76 1.15
CA GLY A 41 -18.86 11.59 1.47
C GLY A 41 -17.64 11.40 0.55
N GLY A 42 -17.78 10.78 -0.62
CA GLY A 42 -16.75 10.81 -1.66
C GLY A 42 -15.82 9.60 -1.72
N GLY A 43 -16.23 8.44 -1.19
CA GLY A 43 -15.51 7.18 -1.37
C GLY A 43 -14.46 6.92 -0.30
N ARG A 44 -14.87 6.54 0.91
CA ARG A 44 -13.93 6.08 1.96
C ARG A 44 -13.74 4.56 1.87
N LEU A 45 -12.53 4.08 2.12
CA LEU A 45 -12.27 2.64 2.25
C LEU A 45 -12.62 2.17 3.67
N ILE A 46 -13.35 1.07 3.76
CA ILE A 46 -13.73 0.40 5.01
C ILE A 46 -13.11 -0.99 4.98
N TYR A 47 -12.30 -1.32 5.99
CA TYR A 47 -11.74 -2.66 6.20
C TYR A 47 -12.55 -3.35 7.30
N TYR A 48 -13.06 -4.54 7.03
CA TYR A 48 -13.91 -5.30 7.97
C TYR A 48 -13.11 -6.27 8.82
N ASP A 49 -12.11 -6.88 8.21
CA ASP A 49 -11.30 -7.93 8.80
C ASP A 49 -9.84 -7.48 8.88
N PHE A 50 -9.13 -7.95 9.90
CA PHE A 50 -7.69 -7.77 10.10
C PHE A 50 -7.05 -9.07 10.58
N GLY A 51 -7.69 -10.23 10.36
CA GLY A 51 -7.18 -11.54 10.73
C GLY A 51 -5.97 -11.97 9.88
N MET A 52 -5.88 -11.49 8.64
CA MET A 52 -4.75 -11.72 7.74
C MET A 52 -3.93 -10.44 7.52
N MET A 53 -2.96 -10.22 8.41
CA MET A 53 -2.02 -9.10 8.33
C MET A 53 -0.60 -9.61 8.15
N GLY A 54 0.15 -8.98 7.25
CA GLY A 54 1.60 -9.13 7.13
C GLY A 54 2.32 -8.03 7.90
N ALA A 55 3.48 -8.35 8.48
CA ALA A 55 4.37 -7.37 9.10
C ALA A 55 5.68 -7.28 8.29
N ILE A 56 6.25 -6.09 8.22
CA ILE A 56 7.53 -5.83 7.56
C ILE A 56 8.55 -5.53 8.64
N ALA A 57 9.64 -6.31 8.64
CA ALA A 57 10.75 -6.07 9.54
C ALA A 57 11.35 -4.66 9.28
N PRO A 58 11.76 -3.92 10.33
CA PRO A 58 12.27 -2.55 10.17
C PRO A 58 13.40 -2.40 9.15
N GLN A 59 14.26 -3.42 9.03
CA GLN A 59 15.38 -3.46 8.09
C GLN A 59 14.87 -3.51 6.64
N VAL A 60 13.91 -4.40 6.38
CA VAL A 60 13.27 -4.57 5.06
C VAL A 60 12.50 -3.31 4.65
N LYS A 61 11.87 -2.62 5.62
CA LYS A 61 11.14 -1.38 5.36
C LYS A 61 12.05 -0.27 4.80
N GLY A 62 13.29 -0.18 5.28
CA GLY A 62 14.29 0.76 4.77
C GLY A 62 14.66 0.48 3.31
N GLY A 63 15.06 -0.76 3.01
CA GLY A 63 15.35 -1.19 1.64
C GLY A 63 14.17 -1.01 0.69
N LEU A 64 12.94 -1.26 1.15
CA LEU A 64 11.74 -1.04 0.35
C LEU A 64 11.55 0.45 -0.01
N LEU A 65 11.79 1.38 0.93
CA LEU A 65 11.75 2.81 0.67
C LEU A 65 12.82 3.23 -0.35
N ASP A 66 14.04 2.71 -0.21
CA ASP A 66 15.13 3.00 -1.14
C ASP A 66 14.84 2.47 -2.55
N LEU A 67 14.23 1.28 -2.65
CA LEU A 67 13.74 0.73 -3.91
C LEU A 67 12.70 1.64 -4.56
N PHE A 68 11.72 2.14 -3.79
CA PHE A 68 10.74 3.11 -4.30
C PHE A 68 11.40 4.39 -4.83
N TYR A 69 12.40 4.92 -4.13
CA TYR A 69 13.16 6.08 -4.60
C TYR A 69 13.99 5.79 -5.85
N GLY A 70 14.59 4.61 -5.96
CA GLY A 70 15.30 4.18 -7.16
C GLY A 70 14.38 4.14 -8.38
N VAL A 71 13.21 3.52 -8.25
CA VAL A 71 12.20 3.48 -9.32
C VAL A 71 11.73 4.89 -9.70
N TYR A 72 11.46 5.74 -8.71
CA TYR A 72 11.03 7.13 -8.94
C TYR A 72 12.08 7.94 -9.72
N ASN A 73 13.36 7.80 -9.35
CA ASN A 73 14.47 8.47 -10.01
C ASN A 73 14.92 7.80 -11.32
N ARG A 74 14.33 6.65 -11.68
CA ARG A 74 14.74 5.81 -12.82
C ARG A 74 16.21 5.39 -12.72
N ASP A 75 16.63 5.08 -11.49
CA ASP A 75 17.98 4.67 -11.13
C ASP A 75 17.98 3.15 -10.85
N PRO A 76 18.39 2.31 -11.84
CA PRO A 76 18.39 0.87 -11.68
C PRO A 76 19.45 0.38 -10.68
N ASP A 77 20.58 1.08 -10.55
CA ASP A 77 21.64 0.70 -9.62
C ASP A 77 21.16 0.87 -8.18
N LYS A 78 20.51 2.01 -7.89
CA LYS A 78 19.86 2.23 -6.60
C LYS A 78 18.77 1.18 -6.29
N CYS A 79 18.05 0.70 -7.30
CA CYS A 79 17.10 -0.39 -7.12
C CYS A 79 17.79 -1.71 -6.72
N LEU A 80 18.93 -2.02 -7.34
CA LEU A 80 19.69 -3.24 -7.05
C LEU A 80 20.29 -3.20 -5.65
N ASP A 81 20.90 -2.08 -5.26
CA ASP A 81 21.47 -1.88 -3.93
C ASP A 81 20.41 -2.04 -2.83
N ALA A 82 19.22 -1.48 -3.06
CA ALA A 82 18.09 -1.58 -2.14
C ALA A 82 17.58 -3.01 -1.92
N LEU A 83 17.74 -3.90 -2.92
CA LEU A 83 17.35 -5.31 -2.83
C LEU A 83 18.44 -6.21 -2.20
N ALA A 84 19.69 -5.74 -2.15
CA ALA A 84 20.81 -6.46 -1.58
C ALA A 84 20.98 -6.25 -0.06
N THR A 85 20.15 -5.37 0.53
CA THR A 85 20.14 -5.00 1.96
C THR A 85 19.13 -5.82 2.74
#